data_AF-W7MCG6-F1
#
_entry.id   AF-W7MCG6-F1
#
_cell.length_a   1.000
_cell.length_b   1.000
_cell.length_c   1.000
_cell.angle_alpha   90.00
_cell.angle_beta   90.00
_cell.angle_gamma   90.00
#
_symmetry.space_group_name_H-M   'P 1'
#
loop_
_entity.id
_entity.type
_entity.pdbx_description
1 polymer ?
#
loop_
_entity_poly.entity_id
_entity_poly.type
_entity_poly.pdbx_seq_one_letter_code
_entity_poly.pdbx_strand_id
1 'polypeptide(L)'
;MSDPLTSNDIRQTFAVKKIKRDKPPHKARIDPNHEAIVLKDIKDRHPNLVSLLVAYKHHGDYHFVFPWAEADLKGYWETINPKPSGADRNATLKWLVTQCKGLADGLSSIHCYSTTSSNLHGRSTFHPDNFSDNANHVLFGRHGDIKPENILWYPEIPSTPGTVGGILKITDFGFSEFSSKPKVDREGRGFIVNSPSYRAPEINITTGDGLIGPSYDVWALGCIYLEFLAWWLGGRDYVQSFANRRLDFDIAHWKGRTTNYRTDGFFLIINFQVPDEERVEVRKSVNEVSRNNIGIMHLSVDLVV
;
A
#
# COMPACT_ATOMS: atom_id res chain seq x y z
N MET A 1 -52.70 -9.56 -21.37
CA MET A 1 -51.88 -10.26 -20.35
C MET A 1 -50.56 -9.52 -20.30
N SER A 2 -50.40 -8.70 -19.28
CA SER A 2 -49.21 -7.90 -18.99
C SER A 2 -48.18 -8.77 -18.28
N ASP A 3 -46.95 -8.73 -18.77
CA ASP A 3 -45.76 -9.34 -18.19
C ASP A 3 -45.46 -8.75 -16.80
N PRO A 4 -45.30 -9.56 -15.73
CA PRO A 4 -44.77 -9.09 -14.46
C PRO A 4 -43.28 -9.44 -14.37
N LEU A 5 -42.45 -8.74 -15.14
CA LEU A 5 -41.01 -8.64 -14.86
C LEU A 5 -40.76 -7.29 -14.19
N THR A 6 -41.08 -7.19 -12.90
CA THR A 6 -40.45 -6.20 -12.03
C THR A 6 -39.00 -6.60 -11.80
N SER A 7 -38.15 -6.29 -12.78
CA SER A 7 -36.70 -6.46 -12.69
C SER A 7 -36.12 -5.41 -11.75
N ASN A 8 -35.98 -5.75 -10.47
CA ASN A 8 -34.95 -5.17 -9.62
C ASN A 8 -33.72 -6.10 -9.66
N ASP A 9 -33.31 -6.45 -10.88
CA ASP A 9 -32.13 -7.26 -11.14
C ASP A 9 -30.92 -6.36 -10.86
N ILE A 10 -30.49 -6.34 -9.60
CA ILE A 10 -29.27 -5.65 -9.19
C ILE A 10 -28.15 -6.30 -9.98
N ARG A 11 -27.73 -5.66 -11.08
CA ARG A 11 -26.56 -6.08 -11.84
C ARG A 11 -25.39 -6.13 -10.87
N GLN A 12 -24.99 -7.35 -10.49
CA GLN A 12 -23.81 -7.56 -9.68
C GLN A 12 -22.59 -7.33 -10.57
N THR A 13 -21.92 -6.21 -10.35
CA THR A 13 -20.69 -5.87 -11.07
C THR A 13 -19.48 -6.40 -10.29
N PHE A 14 -18.50 -6.95 -11.00
CA PHE A 14 -17.28 -7.50 -10.44
C PHE A 14 -16.05 -6.94 -11.16
N ALA A 15 -14.94 -6.84 -10.45
CA ALA A 15 -13.65 -6.54 -11.05
C ALA A 15 -12.93 -7.84 -11.42
N VAL A 16 -12.36 -7.91 -12.64
CA VAL A 16 -11.58 -9.05 -13.10
C VAL A 16 -10.15 -8.61 -13.42
N LYS A 17 -9.19 -8.99 -12.56
CA LYS A 17 -7.75 -8.77 -12.81
C LYS A 17 -7.22 -9.92 -13.66
N LYS A 18 -6.71 -9.60 -14.86
CA LYS A 18 -6.05 -10.55 -15.76
C LYS A 18 -4.54 -10.37 -15.71
N ILE A 19 -3.79 -11.43 -15.39
CA ILE A 19 -2.33 -11.41 -15.43
C ILE A 19 -1.83 -12.02 -16.75
N LYS A 20 -1.25 -11.18 -17.61
CA LYS A 20 -0.64 -11.59 -18.88
C LYS A 20 0.76 -12.15 -18.65
N ARG A 21 1.11 -13.26 -19.33
CA ARG A 21 2.43 -13.91 -19.24
C ARG A 21 3.60 -13.10 -19.82
N ASP A 22 3.31 -12.21 -20.78
CA ASP A 22 4.33 -11.61 -21.66
C ASP A 22 4.71 -10.18 -21.27
N LYS A 23 5.34 -10.00 -20.09
CA LYS A 23 6.14 -8.78 -19.85
C LYS A 23 7.61 -9.07 -20.16
N PRO A 24 8.33 -8.16 -20.84
CA PRO A 24 9.74 -8.34 -21.18
C PRO A 24 10.60 -8.59 -19.93
N PRO A 25 11.75 -9.27 -20.07
CA PRO A 25 12.57 -9.79 -18.97
C PRO A 25 13.10 -8.75 -17.97
N HIS A 26 12.97 -7.45 -18.25
CA HIS A 26 13.49 -6.36 -17.43
C HIS A 26 12.49 -5.79 -16.41
N LYS A 27 11.22 -6.25 -16.37
CA LYS A 27 10.28 -5.94 -15.28
C LYS A 27 10.16 -7.17 -14.40
N ALA A 28 10.33 -7.01 -13.09
CA ALA A 28 10.08 -8.08 -12.12
C ALA A 28 8.76 -8.78 -12.45
N ARG A 29 8.84 -10.09 -12.70
CA ARG A 29 7.68 -10.89 -13.07
C ARG A 29 6.86 -11.14 -11.80
N ILE A 30 5.62 -10.64 -11.78
CA ILE A 30 4.62 -11.12 -10.83
C ILE A 30 4.36 -12.58 -11.19
N ASP A 31 4.67 -13.51 -10.29
CA ASP A 31 4.23 -14.89 -10.45
C ASP A 31 2.73 -14.96 -10.13
N PRO A 32 1.85 -15.26 -11.10
CA PRO A 32 0.41 -15.31 -10.84
C PRO A 32 0.04 -16.34 -9.78
N ASN A 33 0.82 -17.42 -9.63
CA ASN A 33 0.58 -18.40 -8.58
C ASN A 33 0.87 -17.83 -7.20
N HIS A 34 1.86 -16.94 -7.10
CA HIS A 34 2.18 -16.27 -5.85
C HIS A 34 1.00 -15.45 -5.34
N GLU A 35 0.50 -14.55 -6.20
CA GLU A 35 -0.64 -13.71 -5.85
C GLU A 35 -1.88 -14.56 -5.53
N ALA A 36 -2.13 -15.63 -6.29
CA ALA A 36 -3.24 -16.55 -6.03
C ALA A 36 -3.17 -17.21 -4.64
N ILE A 37 -1.99 -17.68 -4.24
CA ILE A 37 -1.77 -18.30 -2.93
C ILE A 37 -2.00 -17.28 -1.82
N VAL A 38 -1.38 -16.10 -1.92
CA VAL A 38 -1.54 -15.04 -0.92
C VAL A 38 -3.00 -14.63 -0.79
N LEU A 39 -3.68 -14.35 -1.91
CA LEU A 39 -5.08 -13.94 -1.92
C LEU A 39 -6.03 -15.00 -1.34
N LYS A 40 -5.72 -16.29 -1.55
CA LYS A 40 -6.48 -17.39 -0.95
C LYS A 40 -6.29 -17.44 0.56
N ASP A 41 -5.06 -17.24 1.02
CA ASP A 41 -4.66 -17.34 2.43
C ASP A 41 -5.13 -16.14 3.26
N ILE A 42 -5.23 -14.95 2.68
CA ILE A 42 -5.70 -13.74 3.37
C ILE A 42 -7.20 -13.50 3.22
N LYS A 43 -7.90 -14.39 2.50
CA LYS A 43 -9.33 -14.26 2.21
C LYS A 43 -10.12 -14.07 3.51
N ASP A 44 -10.96 -13.04 3.54
CA ASP A 44 -11.85 -12.69 4.66
C ASP A 44 -11.14 -12.49 6.02
N ARG A 45 -9.81 -12.32 6.03
CA ARG A 45 -9.02 -12.20 7.25
C ARG A 45 -9.19 -10.86 7.96
N HIS A 46 -9.53 -9.81 7.20
CA HIS A 46 -9.84 -8.49 7.76
C HIS A 46 -10.72 -7.69 6.78
N PRO A 47 -11.68 -6.88 7.26
CA PRO A 47 -12.58 -6.10 6.41
C PRO A 47 -11.88 -5.08 5.50
N ASN A 48 -10.71 -4.57 5.91
CA ASN A 48 -9.87 -3.65 5.14
C ASN A 48 -8.84 -4.35 4.23
N LEU A 49 -9.00 -5.64 3.95
CA LEU A 49 -8.26 -6.35 2.90
C LEU A 49 -9.23 -6.76 1.79
N VAL A 50 -8.80 -6.70 0.54
CA VAL A 50 -9.62 -7.21 -0.57
C VAL A 50 -9.82 -8.72 -0.39
N SER A 51 -11.04 -9.19 -0.61
CA SER A 51 -11.36 -10.62 -0.55
C SER A 51 -11.52 -11.16 -1.96
N LEU A 52 -10.73 -12.18 -2.29
CA LEU A 52 -10.82 -12.88 -3.57
C LEU A 52 -12.11 -13.71 -3.61
N LEU A 53 -12.95 -13.46 -4.60
CA LEU A 53 -14.17 -14.25 -4.81
C LEU A 53 -13.83 -15.56 -5.52
N VAL A 54 -13.13 -15.45 -6.64
CA VAL A 54 -12.80 -16.58 -7.52
C VAL A 54 -11.45 -16.35 -8.18
N ALA A 55 -10.62 -17.39 -8.25
CA ALA A 55 -9.46 -17.45 -9.14
C ALA A 55 -9.67 -18.57 -10.16
N TYR A 56 -9.42 -18.28 -11.44
CA TYR A 56 -9.52 -19.26 -12.52
C TYR A 56 -8.48 -19.01 -13.61
N LYS A 57 -8.28 -20.03 -14.45
CA LYS A 57 -7.39 -19.96 -15.61
C LYS A 57 -8.21 -20.11 -16.88
N HIS A 58 -8.04 -19.19 -17.82
CA HIS A 58 -8.77 -19.20 -19.09
C HIS A 58 -7.80 -18.89 -20.23
N HIS A 59 -7.76 -19.78 -21.25
CA HIS A 59 -6.79 -19.75 -22.35
C HIS A 59 -5.32 -19.53 -21.91
N GLY A 60 -4.92 -20.11 -20.79
CA GLY A 60 -3.54 -20.01 -20.29
C GLY A 60 -3.25 -18.81 -19.39
N ASP A 61 -4.16 -17.84 -19.32
CA ASP A 61 -4.02 -16.64 -18.49
C ASP A 61 -4.75 -16.78 -17.14
N TYR A 62 -4.17 -16.19 -16.09
CA TYR A 62 -4.75 -16.17 -14.75
C TYR A 62 -5.71 -14.99 -14.59
N HIS A 63 -6.86 -15.26 -13.99
CA HIS A 63 -7.91 -14.29 -13.74
C HIS A 63 -8.32 -14.36 -12.26
N PHE A 64 -8.44 -13.19 -11.64
CA PHE A 64 -8.91 -13.01 -10.27
C PHE A 64 -10.15 -12.15 -10.27
N VAL A 65 -11.21 -12.62 -9.63
CA VAL A 65 -12.49 -11.94 -9.51
C VAL A 65 -12.62 -11.37 -8.11
N PHE A 66 -12.91 -10.07 -8.03
CA PHE A 66 -13.10 -9.33 -6.79
C PHE A 66 -14.44 -8.59 -6.80
N PRO A 67 -14.97 -8.20 -5.64
CA PRO A 67 -16.04 -7.21 -5.58
C PRO A 67 -15.60 -5.94 -6.31
N TRP A 68 -16.52 -5.29 -7.03
CA TRP A 68 -16.23 -4.02 -7.69
C TRP A 68 -16.06 -2.91 -6.65
N ALA A 69 -14.94 -2.19 -6.74
CA ALA A 69 -14.72 -0.93 -6.01
C ALA A 69 -15.02 0.23 -6.96
N GLU A 70 -15.64 1.30 -6.44
CA GLU A 70 -15.98 2.46 -7.28
C GLU A 70 -14.76 3.33 -7.62
N ALA A 71 -13.72 3.30 -6.78
CA ALA A 71 -12.46 3.98 -7.03
C ALA A 71 -11.34 3.34 -6.21
N ASP A 72 -10.09 3.62 -6.58
CA ASP A 72 -8.97 3.59 -5.64
C ASP A 72 -8.92 4.90 -4.82
N LEU A 73 -8.05 5.01 -3.83
CA LEU A 73 -8.00 6.15 -2.92
C LEU A 73 -7.59 7.44 -3.65
N LYS A 74 -6.74 7.33 -4.67
CA LYS A 74 -6.36 8.46 -5.51
C LYS A 74 -7.56 8.94 -6.34
N GLY A 75 -8.26 8.03 -7.01
CA GLY A 75 -9.49 8.29 -7.74
C GLY A 75 -10.57 8.87 -6.84
N TYR A 76 -10.65 8.42 -5.58
CA TYR A 76 -11.55 8.99 -4.58
C TYR A 76 -11.23 10.47 -4.31
N TRP A 77 -9.96 10.81 -4.08
CA TRP A 77 -9.53 12.20 -3.90
C TRP A 77 -9.64 13.05 -5.16
N GLU A 78 -9.50 12.47 -6.36
CA GLU A 78 -9.49 13.24 -7.60
C GLU A 78 -10.90 13.49 -8.17
N THR A 79 -11.79 12.51 -8.01
CA THR A 79 -13.06 12.45 -8.75
C THR A 79 -14.28 12.30 -7.84
N ILE A 80 -14.28 11.36 -6.88
CA ILE A 80 -15.47 11.06 -6.06
C ILE A 80 -15.71 12.13 -5.01
N ASN A 81 -14.68 12.52 -4.27
CA ASN A 81 -14.76 13.53 -3.23
C ASN A 81 -13.55 14.48 -3.29
N PRO A 82 -13.46 15.33 -4.34
CA PRO A 82 -12.33 16.22 -4.55
C PRO A 82 -12.19 17.31 -3.49
N LYS A 83 -13.26 17.62 -2.77
CA LYS A 83 -13.25 18.59 -1.69
C LYS A 83 -14.22 18.12 -0.61
N PRO A 84 -13.71 17.63 0.54
CA PRO A 84 -14.59 17.21 1.62
C PRO A 84 -15.46 18.40 2.07
N SER A 85 -16.74 18.13 2.34
CA SER A 85 -17.69 19.16 2.77
C SER A 85 -17.21 19.81 4.07
N GLY A 86 -17.14 21.14 4.07
CA GLY A 86 -16.76 21.91 5.26
C GLY A 86 -17.80 21.83 6.39
N ALA A 87 -19.07 21.54 6.06
CA ALA A 87 -20.16 21.44 7.03
C ALA A 87 -19.97 20.29 8.02
N ASP A 88 -19.32 19.20 7.58
CA ASP A 88 -19.16 17.95 8.34
C ASP A 88 -17.69 17.60 8.57
N ARG A 89 -16.85 18.62 8.83
CA ARG A 89 -15.40 18.44 9.01
C ARG A 89 -15.04 17.43 10.10
N ASN A 90 -15.81 17.39 11.20
CA ASN A 90 -15.64 16.44 12.30
C ASN A 90 -16.03 15.01 11.90
N ALA A 91 -17.12 14.84 11.14
CA ALA A 91 -17.51 13.52 10.64
C ALA A 91 -16.49 13.00 9.61
N THR A 92 -16.00 13.89 8.75
CA THR A 92 -14.91 13.62 7.79
C THR A 92 -13.64 13.17 8.51
N LEU A 93 -13.25 13.86 9.59
CA LEU A 93 -12.08 13.47 10.39
C LEU A 93 -12.29 12.11 11.08
N LYS A 94 -13.47 11.87 11.66
CA LYS A 94 -13.81 10.58 12.29
C LYS A 94 -13.74 9.44 11.27
N TRP A 95 -14.28 9.64 10.07
CA TRP A 95 -14.22 8.66 9.00
C TRP A 95 -12.77 8.41 8.58
N LEU A 96 -11.97 9.46 8.34
CA LEU A 96 -10.55 9.36 8.00
C LEU A 96 -9.79 8.54 9.04
N VAL A 97 -9.89 8.88 10.33
CA VAL A 97 -9.21 8.16 11.42
C VAL A 97 -9.67 6.70 11.49
N THR A 98 -10.96 6.44 11.25
CA THR A 98 -11.50 5.07 11.19
C THR A 98 -10.88 4.27 10.05
N GLN A 99 -10.74 4.88 8.87
CA GLN A 99 -10.09 4.23 7.73
C GLN A 99 -8.60 3.99 7.99
N CYS A 100 -7.87 4.96 8.55
CA CYS A 100 -6.47 4.79 8.93
C CYS A 100 -6.32 3.62 9.91
N LYS A 101 -7.13 3.58 10.98
CA LYS A 101 -7.12 2.44 11.91
C LYS A 101 -7.38 1.12 11.19
N GLY A 102 -8.41 1.05 10.35
CA GLY A 102 -8.74 -0.17 9.60
C GLY A 102 -7.64 -0.64 8.66
N LEU A 103 -6.97 0.28 7.96
CA LEU A 103 -5.82 -0.03 7.10
C LEU A 103 -4.64 -0.55 7.91
N ALA A 104 -4.33 0.07 9.05
CA ALA A 104 -3.27 -0.38 9.96
C ALA A 104 -3.57 -1.77 10.53
N ASP A 105 -4.80 -2.01 11.01
CA ASP A 105 -5.23 -3.31 11.54
C ASP A 105 -5.18 -4.40 10.45
N GLY A 106 -5.66 -4.08 9.25
CA GLY A 106 -5.60 -4.98 8.09
C GLY A 106 -4.17 -5.33 7.70
N LEU A 107 -3.28 -4.34 7.62
CA LEU A 107 -1.88 -4.54 7.31
C LEU A 107 -1.14 -5.31 8.42
N SER A 108 -1.44 -5.02 9.69
CA SER A 108 -0.88 -5.75 10.84
C SER A 108 -1.23 -7.24 10.79
N SER A 109 -2.42 -7.59 10.31
CA SER A 109 -2.77 -8.99 10.10
C SER A 109 -1.78 -9.65 9.12
N ILE A 110 -1.37 -8.98 8.04
CA ILE A 110 -0.38 -9.48 7.08
C ILE A 110 1.01 -9.55 7.71
N HIS A 111 1.40 -8.53 8.47
CA HIS A 111 2.72 -8.44 9.12
C HIS A 111 2.96 -9.55 10.13
N CYS A 112 1.94 -9.94 10.89
CA CYS A 112 1.97 -11.05 11.84
C CYS A 112 1.09 -12.20 11.32
N TYR A 113 1.51 -12.85 10.24
CA TYR A 113 0.74 -13.90 9.59
C TYR A 113 0.94 -15.24 10.27
N SER A 114 -0.08 -15.73 10.97
CA SER A 114 -0.08 -17.07 11.56
C SER A 114 -0.86 -18.04 10.68
N THR A 115 -0.25 -19.18 10.36
CA THR A 115 -0.88 -20.22 9.53
C THR A 115 -0.43 -21.63 9.91
N THR A 116 -1.32 -22.58 9.69
CA THR A 116 -0.99 -24.02 9.68
C THR A 116 -0.58 -24.51 8.29
N SER A 117 -0.65 -23.65 7.26
CA SER A 117 -0.34 -23.97 5.87
C SER A 117 1.12 -23.67 5.54
N SER A 118 1.84 -24.68 5.04
CA SER A 118 3.23 -24.53 4.58
C SER A 118 3.35 -23.89 3.19
N ASN A 119 2.23 -23.55 2.52
CA ASN A 119 2.22 -23.03 1.13
C ASN A 119 3.01 -21.71 0.97
N LEU A 120 2.94 -20.82 1.95
CA LEU A 120 3.70 -19.56 1.95
C LEU A 120 5.14 -19.72 2.46
N HIS A 121 5.45 -20.84 3.13
CA HIS A 121 6.78 -21.13 3.67
C HIS A 121 7.75 -21.58 2.58
N GLY A 122 7.32 -22.45 1.67
CA GLY A 122 8.15 -23.08 0.63
C GLY A 122 8.70 -22.14 -0.46
N ARG A 123 8.38 -20.84 -0.39
CA ARG A 123 8.87 -19.79 -1.30
C ARG A 123 9.73 -18.72 -0.60
N SER A 124 9.94 -18.84 0.71
CA SER A 124 10.99 -18.09 1.39
C SER A 124 12.33 -18.53 0.79
N THR A 125 13.10 -17.58 0.26
CA THR A 125 14.42 -17.82 -0.33
C THR A 125 15.47 -18.32 0.67
N PHE A 126 15.08 -18.55 1.94
CA PHE A 126 15.96 -18.96 3.02
C PHE A 126 15.36 -20.15 3.79
N HIS A 127 15.86 -21.33 3.43
CA HIS A 127 15.84 -22.65 4.07
C HIS A 127 14.53 -23.24 4.66
N PRO A 128 14.27 -24.53 4.40
CA PRO A 128 13.26 -25.29 5.12
C PRO A 128 13.90 -25.74 6.43
N ASP A 129 13.64 -25.04 7.52
CA ASP A 129 13.74 -25.70 8.82
C ASP A 129 12.68 -26.82 8.80
N ASN A 130 13.10 -28.03 9.20
CA ASN A 130 12.26 -29.23 9.27
C ASN A 130 11.13 -29.02 10.30
N PHE A 131 10.07 -28.35 9.89
CA PHE A 131 8.92 -28.06 10.72
C PHE A 131 7.90 -29.19 10.61
N SER A 132 7.33 -29.59 11.77
CA SER A 132 6.26 -30.58 11.80
C SER A 132 4.98 -29.97 11.23
N ASP A 133 4.33 -30.65 10.28
CA ASP A 133 3.11 -30.23 9.55
C ASP A 133 1.89 -29.88 10.43
N ASN A 134 1.98 -29.96 11.76
CA ASN A 134 0.88 -29.76 12.71
C ASN A 134 1.07 -28.56 13.67
N ALA A 135 2.12 -27.75 13.52
CA ALA A 135 2.34 -26.58 14.38
C ALA A 135 1.83 -25.29 13.71
N ASN A 136 1.29 -24.37 14.51
CA ASN A 136 0.92 -23.05 14.01
C ASN A 136 2.20 -22.22 13.81
N HIS A 137 2.52 -21.85 12.58
CA HIS A 137 3.72 -21.09 12.25
C HIS A 137 3.42 -19.61 12.16
N VAL A 138 4.32 -18.77 12.69
CA VAL A 138 4.26 -17.31 12.54
C VAL A 138 5.24 -16.91 11.44
N LEU A 139 4.69 -16.31 10.38
CA LEU A 139 5.41 -15.66 9.31
C LEU A 139 5.29 -14.14 9.45
N PHE A 140 6.34 -13.48 9.00
CA PHE A 140 6.39 -12.04 8.87
C PHE A 140 6.11 -11.67 7.42
N GLY A 141 4.92 -11.09 7.20
CA GLY A 141 4.47 -10.66 5.88
C GLY A 141 4.86 -9.20 5.59
N ARG A 142 5.08 -8.89 4.33
CA ARG A 142 5.26 -7.53 3.81
C ARG A 142 4.42 -7.41 2.55
N HIS A 143 3.61 -6.36 2.44
CA HIS A 143 2.80 -6.09 1.25
C HIS A 143 3.68 -5.65 0.07
N GLY A 144 4.59 -4.70 0.31
CA GLY A 144 5.67 -4.33 -0.60
C GLY A 144 5.35 -3.27 -1.65
N ASP A 145 4.08 -2.97 -1.91
CA ASP A 145 3.66 -1.87 -2.82
C ASP A 145 2.45 -1.10 -2.29
N ILE A 146 2.50 -0.67 -1.02
CA ILE A 146 1.46 0.19 -0.44
C ILE A 146 1.53 1.59 -1.06
N LYS A 147 0.41 2.02 -1.65
CA LYS A 147 0.21 3.34 -2.30
C LYS A 147 -1.30 3.61 -2.46
N PRO A 148 -1.72 4.85 -2.73
CA PRO A 148 -3.14 5.18 -2.90
C PRO A 148 -3.86 4.34 -3.96
N GLU A 149 -3.18 4.02 -5.07
CA GLU A 149 -3.75 3.20 -6.15
C GLU A 149 -4.01 1.74 -5.73
N ASN A 150 -3.34 1.26 -4.67
CA ASN A 150 -3.52 -0.08 -4.10
C ASN A 150 -4.41 -0.07 -2.84
N ILE A 151 -5.17 1.01 -2.63
CA ILE A 151 -6.21 1.11 -1.61
C ILE A 151 -7.53 1.39 -2.30
N LEU A 152 -8.45 0.45 -2.27
CA LEU A 152 -9.76 0.51 -2.93
C LEU A 152 -10.82 1.08 -2.00
N TRP A 153 -11.67 1.98 -2.51
CA TRP A 153 -12.82 2.51 -1.81
C TRP A 153 -14.11 1.81 -2.26
N TYR A 154 -14.84 1.30 -1.28
CA TYR A 154 -16.17 0.72 -1.46
C TYR A 154 -17.19 1.64 -0.79
N PRO A 155 -18.19 2.16 -1.52
CA PRO A 155 -19.20 3.03 -0.95
C PRO A 155 -20.04 2.29 0.11
N GLU A 156 -20.51 3.04 1.09
CA GLU A 156 -21.62 2.60 1.93
C GLU A 156 -22.91 2.63 1.12
N ILE A 157 -23.77 1.62 1.28
CA ILE A 157 -25.03 1.51 0.54
C ILE A 157 -26.17 1.41 1.56
N PRO A 158 -27.16 2.33 1.53
CA PRO A 158 -27.26 3.48 0.63
C PRO A 158 -26.27 4.60 1.03
N SER A 159 -25.65 5.24 0.03
CA SER A 159 -24.77 6.40 0.25
C SER A 159 -25.60 7.66 0.42
N THR A 160 -25.27 8.50 1.40
CA THR A 160 -25.87 9.84 1.50
C THR A 160 -25.01 10.84 0.70
N PRO A 161 -25.57 11.52 -0.32
CA PRO A 161 -24.82 12.50 -1.10
C PRO A 161 -24.22 13.59 -0.21
N GLY A 162 -22.94 13.90 -0.41
CA GLY A 162 -22.24 14.93 0.35
C GLY A 162 -21.70 14.50 1.72
N THR A 163 -21.98 13.27 2.17
CA THR A 163 -21.37 12.70 3.38
C THR A 163 -20.20 11.80 3.02
N VAL A 164 -19.16 11.81 3.85
CA VAL A 164 -18.13 10.77 3.81
C VAL A 164 -18.71 9.44 4.27
N GLY A 165 -18.29 8.34 3.66
CA GLY A 165 -18.78 7.01 3.98
C GLY A 165 -18.01 5.93 3.25
N GLY A 166 -18.36 4.68 3.50
CA GLY A 166 -17.72 3.52 2.89
C GLY A 166 -16.45 3.05 3.60
N ILE A 167 -15.81 2.05 3.02
CA ILE A 167 -14.64 1.35 3.58
C ILE A 167 -13.48 1.29 2.58
N LEU A 168 -12.27 1.54 3.08
CA LEU A 168 -11.02 1.37 2.34
C LEU A 168 -10.44 -0.04 2.52
N LYS A 169 -9.98 -0.65 1.43
CA LYS A 169 -9.37 -1.99 1.45
C LYS A 169 -8.05 -2.05 0.70
N ILE A 170 -7.03 -2.67 1.28
CA ILE A 170 -5.74 -2.93 0.64
C ILE A 170 -5.91 -4.02 -0.44
N THR A 171 -5.27 -3.81 -1.59
CA THR A 171 -5.27 -4.72 -2.74
C THR A 171 -3.87 -4.87 -3.35
N ASP A 172 -3.75 -5.72 -4.38
CA ASP A 172 -2.54 -5.96 -5.18
C ASP A 172 -1.37 -6.62 -4.43
N PHE A 173 -1.60 -7.87 -4.00
CA PHE A 173 -0.64 -8.70 -3.29
C PHE A 173 0.41 -9.35 -4.21
N GLY A 174 0.55 -8.88 -5.46
CA GLY A 174 1.46 -9.46 -6.45
C GLY A 174 2.94 -9.36 -6.07
N PHE A 175 3.29 -8.43 -5.18
CA PHE A 175 4.65 -8.21 -4.66
C PHE A 175 4.79 -8.51 -3.16
N SER A 176 3.75 -9.10 -2.55
CA SER A 176 3.81 -9.42 -1.14
C SER A 176 4.82 -10.54 -0.87
N GLU A 177 5.41 -10.55 0.32
CA GLU A 177 6.42 -11.54 0.69
C GLU A 177 6.17 -12.00 2.11
N PHE A 178 6.46 -13.27 2.39
CA PHE A 178 6.33 -13.86 3.71
C PHE A 178 7.62 -14.57 4.07
N SER A 179 8.07 -14.41 5.30
CA SER A 179 9.36 -14.91 5.80
C SER A 179 9.24 -15.45 7.21
N SER A 180 9.99 -16.49 7.55
CA SER A 180 10.12 -16.96 8.94
C SER A 180 10.90 -15.99 9.83
N LYS A 181 11.64 -15.06 9.22
CA LYS A 181 12.39 -13.99 9.89
C LYS A 181 11.70 -12.63 9.73
N PRO A 182 11.67 -11.78 10.77
CA PRO A 182 11.03 -10.46 10.75
C PRO A 182 11.70 -9.47 9.82
N LYS A 183 12.99 -9.67 9.55
CA LYS A 183 13.79 -8.90 8.61
C LYS A 183 14.57 -9.86 7.73
N VAL A 184 14.75 -9.49 6.46
CA VAL A 184 15.44 -10.30 5.45
C VAL A 184 16.42 -9.45 4.66
N ASP A 185 17.48 -10.09 4.17
CA ASP A 185 18.51 -9.44 3.35
C ASP A 185 17.92 -8.91 2.03
N ARG A 186 18.13 -7.62 1.80
CA ARG A 186 17.70 -6.88 0.61
C ARG A 186 18.52 -7.24 -0.63
N GLU A 187 19.83 -7.45 -0.49
CA GLU A 187 20.74 -7.69 -1.61
C GLU A 187 20.54 -9.08 -2.20
N GLY A 188 20.31 -10.07 -1.34
CA GLY A 188 19.92 -11.42 -1.74
C GLY A 188 18.58 -11.52 -2.48
N ARG A 189 17.75 -10.46 -2.47
CA ARG A 189 16.42 -10.41 -3.12
C ARG A 189 16.44 -9.86 -4.55
N GLY A 190 17.52 -9.22 -5.01
CA GLY A 190 17.58 -8.62 -6.34
C GLY A 190 16.71 -7.35 -6.48
N PHE A 191 15.95 -7.22 -7.58
CA PHE A 191 15.16 -6.01 -7.85
C PHE A 191 13.89 -5.96 -6.98
N ILE A 192 13.84 -5.03 -6.03
CA ILE A 192 12.64 -4.75 -5.23
C ILE A 192 11.74 -3.78 -6.01
N VAL A 193 10.61 -4.29 -6.48
CA VAL A 193 9.57 -3.46 -7.09
C VAL A 193 8.97 -2.55 -6.05
N ASN A 194 8.72 -1.29 -6.43
CA ASN A 194 8.03 -0.34 -5.59
C ASN A 194 7.58 0.86 -6.43
N SER A 195 6.73 1.66 -5.80
CA SER A 195 6.37 2.98 -6.28
C SER A 195 7.32 4.02 -5.64
N PRO A 196 8.12 4.77 -6.44
CA PRO A 196 9.18 5.64 -5.94
C PRO A 196 8.80 6.57 -4.79
N SER A 197 7.62 7.17 -4.85
CA SER A 197 7.19 8.22 -3.91
C SER A 197 6.91 7.68 -2.50
N TYR A 198 6.43 6.43 -2.37
CA TYR A 198 6.04 5.81 -1.09
C TYR A 198 7.07 4.82 -0.54
N ARG A 199 8.16 4.63 -1.27
CA ARG A 199 9.24 3.70 -0.91
C ARG A 199 9.89 4.15 0.41
N ALA A 200 10.18 3.20 1.28
CA ALA A 200 10.88 3.44 2.53
C ALA A 200 12.41 3.61 2.33
N PRO A 201 13.09 4.38 3.18
CA PRO A 201 14.50 4.75 3.00
C PRO A 201 15.47 3.57 3.04
N GLU A 202 15.16 2.49 3.76
CA GLU A 202 16.00 1.28 3.84
C GLU A 202 16.21 0.60 2.46
N ILE A 203 15.42 0.93 1.45
CA ILE A 203 15.65 0.47 0.06
C ILE A 203 16.77 1.22 -0.65
N ASN A 204 17.08 2.45 -0.21
CA ASN A 204 18.01 3.32 -0.89
C ASN A 204 19.33 3.51 -0.12
N ILE A 205 19.35 3.31 1.20
CA ILE A 205 20.57 3.38 2.01
C ILE A 205 21.48 2.17 1.71
N THR A 206 22.79 2.39 1.62
CA THR A 206 23.82 1.35 1.48
C THR A 206 24.63 1.13 2.76
N THR A 207 24.57 2.06 3.72
CA THR A 207 25.35 2.02 4.98
C THR A 207 24.65 1.32 6.16
N GLY A 208 23.47 0.73 5.95
CA GLY A 208 22.68 0.04 6.98
C GLY A 208 22.92 -1.47 7.05
N ASP A 209 22.13 -2.17 7.88
CA ASP A 209 22.16 -3.64 8.01
C ASP A 209 21.76 -4.38 6.72
N GLY A 210 21.32 -3.65 5.68
CA GLY A 210 20.85 -4.21 4.42
C GLY A 210 19.56 -4.99 4.57
N LEU A 211 18.85 -4.85 5.70
CA LEU A 211 17.67 -5.64 6.00
C LEU A 211 16.38 -4.87 5.68
N ILE A 212 15.40 -5.58 5.16
CA ILE A 212 14.04 -5.10 4.95
C ILE A 212 13.04 -5.94 5.73
N GLY A 213 11.99 -5.30 6.24
CA GLY A 213 10.91 -5.96 6.94
C GLY A 213 9.56 -5.23 6.80
N PRO A 214 8.58 -5.60 7.63
CA PRO A 214 7.24 -4.98 7.64
C PRO A 214 7.24 -3.45 7.84
N SER A 215 8.29 -2.89 8.45
CA SER A 215 8.50 -1.44 8.61
C SER A 215 8.41 -0.67 7.29
N TYR A 216 8.75 -1.33 6.17
CA TYR A 216 8.63 -0.77 4.84
C TYR A 216 7.20 -0.32 4.53
N ASP A 217 6.21 -1.17 4.85
CA ASP A 217 4.81 -0.84 4.60
C ASP A 217 4.29 0.18 5.61
N VAL A 218 4.81 0.18 6.84
CA VAL A 218 4.47 1.20 7.87
C VAL A 218 4.89 2.59 7.40
N TRP A 219 6.08 2.72 6.83
CA TRP A 219 6.54 3.96 6.20
C TRP A 219 5.59 4.42 5.09
N ALA A 220 5.28 3.53 4.14
CA ALA A 220 4.39 3.82 3.03
C ALA A 220 2.99 4.25 3.51
N LEU A 221 2.47 3.59 4.55
CA LEU A 221 1.19 3.94 5.16
C LEU A 221 1.22 5.31 5.84
N GLY A 222 2.33 5.65 6.52
CA GLY A 222 2.54 6.99 7.08
C GLY A 222 2.53 8.09 6.01
N CYS A 223 3.16 7.83 4.85
CA CYS A 223 3.12 8.73 3.70
C CYS A 223 1.68 8.97 3.20
N ILE A 224 0.88 7.90 3.09
CA ILE A 224 -0.53 7.98 2.69
C ILE A 224 -1.35 8.77 3.71
N TYR A 225 -1.09 8.60 5.01
CA TYR A 225 -1.81 9.35 6.07
C TYR A 225 -1.57 10.86 5.98
N LEU A 226 -0.35 11.28 5.64
CA LEU A 226 -0.04 12.70 5.42
C LEU A 226 -0.83 13.26 4.22
N GLU A 227 -0.95 12.51 3.14
CA GLU A 227 -1.77 12.90 1.99
C GLU A 227 -3.27 12.90 2.31
N PHE A 228 -3.72 11.95 3.13
CA PHE A 228 -5.10 11.89 3.57
C PHE A 228 -5.46 13.10 4.45
N LEU A 229 -4.55 13.54 5.31
CA LEU A 229 -4.68 14.76 6.10
C LEU A 229 -4.65 16.01 5.21
N ALA A 230 -3.77 16.07 4.21
CA ALA A 230 -3.76 17.16 3.23
C ALA A 230 -5.11 17.25 2.51
N TRP A 231 -5.68 16.12 2.09
CA TRP A 231 -7.01 16.04 1.52
C TRP A 231 -8.10 16.53 2.49
N TRP A 232 -8.06 16.12 3.76
CA TRP A 232 -9.01 16.61 4.77
C TRP A 232 -8.91 18.12 5.00
N LEU A 233 -7.70 18.68 4.94
CA LEU A 233 -7.45 20.11 5.16
C LEU A 233 -7.95 20.99 4.01
N GLY A 234 -7.79 20.57 2.76
CA GLY A 234 -8.07 21.43 1.60
C GLY A 234 -8.38 20.70 0.29
N GLY A 235 -8.78 19.43 0.38
CA GLY A 235 -9.16 18.60 -0.77
C GLY A 235 -7.99 18.26 -1.69
N ARG A 236 -8.33 17.91 -2.93
CA ARG A 236 -7.38 17.53 -3.99
C ARG A 236 -6.27 18.55 -4.21
N ASP A 237 -6.59 19.83 -4.07
CA ASP A 237 -5.62 20.92 -4.32
C ASP A 237 -4.48 20.87 -3.30
N TYR A 238 -4.79 20.49 -2.05
CA TYR A 238 -3.80 20.37 -1.00
C TYR A 238 -2.95 19.10 -1.16
N VAL A 239 -3.55 18.00 -1.64
CA VAL A 239 -2.80 16.78 -2.01
C VAL A 239 -1.81 17.09 -3.14
N GLN A 240 -2.29 17.71 -4.21
CA GLN A 240 -1.44 18.08 -5.36
C GLN A 240 -0.37 19.10 -4.97
N SER A 241 -0.73 20.12 -4.19
CA SER A 241 0.22 21.11 -3.69
C SER A 241 1.25 20.48 -2.77
N PHE A 242 0.86 19.50 -1.95
CA PHE A 242 1.78 18.77 -1.10
C PHE A 242 2.77 17.92 -1.92
N ALA A 243 2.29 17.14 -2.90
CA ALA A 243 3.16 16.42 -3.83
C ALA A 243 4.13 17.36 -4.56
N ASN A 244 3.63 18.48 -5.08
CA ASN A 244 4.45 19.48 -5.76
C ASN A 244 5.52 20.11 -4.85
N ARG A 245 5.21 20.36 -3.57
CA ARG A 245 6.19 20.85 -2.59
C ARG A 245 7.24 19.80 -2.22
N ARG A 246 6.93 18.51 -2.40
CA ARG A 246 7.88 17.39 -2.19
C ARG A 246 8.79 17.16 -3.39
N LEU A 247 8.44 17.67 -4.59
CA LEU A 247 9.26 17.56 -5.80
C LEU A 247 10.59 18.28 -5.66
N ASP A 248 11.65 17.50 -5.50
CA ASP A 248 13.01 18.02 -5.42
C ASP A 248 14.02 16.96 -5.92
N PHE A 249 15.26 17.38 -6.20
CA PHE A 249 16.29 16.53 -6.79
C PHE A 249 16.64 15.39 -5.84
N ASP A 250 16.73 14.17 -6.37
CA ASP A 250 16.98 12.97 -5.58
C ASP A 250 18.10 12.13 -6.20
N ILE A 251 19.33 12.55 -5.91
CA ILE A 251 20.55 11.95 -6.50
C ILE A 251 20.70 10.49 -6.04
N ALA A 252 20.32 10.19 -4.81
CA ALA A 252 20.40 8.86 -4.22
C ALA A 252 19.38 7.90 -4.85
N HIS A 253 18.16 8.35 -5.14
CA HIS A 253 17.17 7.55 -5.88
C HIS A 253 17.73 7.09 -7.24
N TRP A 254 18.48 7.95 -7.91
CA TRP A 254 19.07 7.67 -9.23
C TRP A 254 20.47 7.04 -9.18
N LYS A 255 20.93 6.57 -8.00
CA LYS A 255 22.25 5.95 -7.81
C LYS A 255 23.40 6.79 -8.38
N GLY A 256 23.37 8.09 -8.14
CA GLY A 256 24.40 9.02 -8.63
C GLY A 256 24.35 9.30 -10.14
N ARG A 257 23.33 8.83 -10.87
CA ARG A 257 23.12 9.26 -12.26
C ARG A 257 22.68 10.73 -12.25
N THR A 258 23.47 11.58 -12.91
CA THR A 258 23.19 13.01 -13.12
C THR A 258 22.08 13.18 -14.13
N THR A 259 20.87 12.84 -13.73
CA THR A 259 19.66 13.11 -14.50
C THR A 259 18.85 14.13 -13.73
N ASN A 260 18.37 15.19 -14.40
CA ASN A 260 17.57 16.28 -13.80
C ASN A 260 16.17 15.83 -13.30
N TYR A 261 15.98 14.55 -12.96
CA TYR A 261 14.72 14.02 -12.51
C TYR A 261 14.51 14.32 -11.03
N ARG A 262 13.45 15.07 -10.75
CA ARG A 262 12.94 15.30 -9.40
C ARG A 262 11.98 14.18 -9.03
N THR A 263 11.94 13.86 -7.75
CA THR A 263 10.97 12.91 -7.19
C THR A 263 10.18 13.60 -6.11
N ASP A 264 8.90 13.27 -5.97
CA ASP A 264 8.09 13.60 -4.82
C ASP A 264 8.28 12.52 -3.74
N GLY A 265 9.51 12.29 -3.29
CA GLY A 265 9.75 11.43 -2.13
C GLY A 265 9.29 12.11 -0.83
N PHE A 266 9.14 11.35 0.25
CA PHE A 266 8.93 11.93 1.60
C PHE A 266 10.24 12.19 2.35
N PHE A 267 11.34 11.65 1.85
CA PHE A 267 12.68 11.79 2.40
C PHE A 267 13.70 12.10 1.29
N LEU A 268 14.92 12.41 1.73
CA LEU A 268 16.15 12.50 0.96
C LEU A 268 17.21 11.66 1.66
N ILE A 269 18.11 11.07 0.87
CA ILE A 269 19.38 10.58 1.40
C ILE A 269 20.44 11.62 1.08
N ILE A 270 21.15 12.04 2.12
CA ILE A 270 22.25 12.99 2.03
C ILE A 270 23.54 12.21 2.23
N ASN A 271 24.40 12.23 1.20
CA ASN A 271 25.72 11.65 1.25
C ASN A 271 26.69 12.72 1.73
N PHE A 272 27.32 12.49 2.87
CA PHE A 272 28.42 13.34 3.29
C PHE A 272 29.64 13.02 2.40
N GLN A 273 30.53 14.00 2.19
CA GLN A 273 31.78 13.81 1.43
C GLN A 273 32.78 12.86 2.13
N VAL A 274 32.33 12.09 3.12
CA VAL A 274 33.07 11.06 3.83
C VAL A 274 32.49 9.71 3.39
N PRO A 275 33.31 8.74 2.95
CA PRO A 275 32.83 7.39 2.68
C PRO A 275 32.13 6.83 3.92
N ASP A 276 30.97 6.20 3.71
CA ASP A 276 30.17 5.47 4.72
C ASP A 276 29.25 6.29 5.66
N GLU A 277 29.06 7.59 5.44
CA GLU A 277 28.00 8.36 6.12
C GLU A 277 26.89 8.78 5.14
N GLU A 278 25.89 7.91 4.97
CA GLU A 278 24.58 8.28 4.41
C GLU A 278 23.61 8.60 5.57
N ARG A 279 22.89 9.73 5.46
CA ARG A 279 21.79 10.04 6.39
C ARG A 279 20.48 10.21 5.66
N VAL A 280 19.41 9.73 6.28
CA VAL A 280 18.05 9.95 5.82
C VAL A 280 17.51 11.20 6.49
N GLU A 281 17.08 12.16 5.69
CA GLU A 281 16.37 13.33 6.18
C GLU A 281 14.96 13.39 5.58
N VAL A 282 13.96 13.56 6.45
CA VAL A 282 12.60 13.90 6.02
C VAL A 282 12.66 15.24 5.30
N ARG A 283 12.05 15.32 4.10
CA ARG A 283 12.11 16.56 3.30
C ARG A 283 11.53 17.73 4.08
N LYS A 284 12.14 18.92 3.93
CA LYS A 284 11.70 20.16 4.62
C LYS A 284 10.21 20.43 4.41
N SER A 285 9.71 20.23 3.19
CA SER A 285 8.30 20.41 2.86
C SER A 285 7.35 19.46 3.59
N VAL A 286 7.81 18.27 3.99
CA VAL A 286 7.05 17.36 4.85
C VAL A 286 7.02 17.91 6.28
N ASN A 287 8.17 18.31 6.83
CA ASN A 287 8.28 18.88 8.17
C ASN A 287 7.49 20.19 8.35
N GLU A 288 7.48 21.06 7.34
CA GLU A 288 6.75 22.33 7.35
C GLU A 288 5.23 22.13 7.38
N VAL A 289 4.72 21.16 6.62
CA VAL A 289 3.29 20.82 6.64
C VAL A 289 2.89 20.28 8.01
N SER A 290 3.72 19.44 8.63
CA SER A 290 3.49 18.92 9.99
C SER A 290 3.47 20.03 11.05
N ARG A 291 4.34 21.05 10.93
CA ARG A 291 4.46 22.13 11.92
C ARG A 291 3.45 23.27 11.74
N ASN A 292 3.15 23.66 10.50
CA ASN A 292 2.38 24.88 10.23
C ASN A 292 0.87 24.66 10.12
N ASN A 293 0.40 23.44 9.81
CA ASN A 293 -1.02 23.16 9.57
C ASN A 293 -1.64 22.17 10.59
N ILE A 294 -0.83 21.47 11.38
CA ILE A 294 -1.27 20.40 12.30
C ILE A 294 -1.06 20.80 13.77
N GLY A 295 -1.33 22.06 14.12
CA GLY A 295 -1.28 22.56 15.50
C GLY A 295 -2.29 21.92 16.48
N ILE A 296 -2.95 20.81 16.13
CA ILE A 296 -3.90 20.07 16.98
C ILE A 296 -3.50 18.59 17.19
N MET A 297 -2.48 18.07 16.50
CA MET A 297 -1.92 16.76 16.85
C MET A 297 -0.41 16.83 16.86
N HIS A 298 0.14 16.94 18.08
CA HIS A 298 1.54 16.68 18.38
C HIS A 298 1.83 15.18 18.16
N LEU A 299 1.73 14.72 16.91
CA LEU A 299 2.35 13.47 16.49
C LEU A 299 3.84 13.78 16.34
N SER A 300 4.57 13.67 17.46
CA SER A 300 5.99 13.32 17.38
C SER A 300 6.05 11.99 16.65
N VAL A 301 6.24 12.05 15.33
CA VAL A 301 6.76 10.91 14.59
C VAL A 301 8.25 10.91 14.89
N ASP A 302 8.61 10.47 16.09
CA ASP A 302 9.95 10.01 16.37
C ASP A 302 10.10 8.68 15.62
N LEU A 303 10.35 8.79 14.31
CA LEU A 303 10.92 7.73 13.49
C LEU A 303 12.36 7.53 13.99
N VAL A 304 12.48 6.81 15.10
CA VAL A 304 13.74 6.20 15.49
C VAL A 304 13.96 5.06 14.49
N VAL A 305 14.89 5.30 13.57
CA VAL A 305 15.51 4.28 12.72
C VAL A 305 16.36 3.36 13.59
#